data_AF-A0A530GMF6-F1
#
_entry.id   AF-A0A530GMF6-F1
#
_cell.length_a   1.000
_cell.length_b   1.000
_cell.length_c   1.000
_cell.angle_alpha   90.00
_cell.angle_beta   90.00
_cell.angle_gamma   90.00
#
_symmetry.space_group_name_H-M   'P 1'
#
loop_
_entity.id
_entity.type
_entity.pdbx_description
1 polymer ?
#
loop_
_entity_poly.entity_id
_entity_poly.type
_entity_poly.pdbx_seq_one_letter_code
_entity_poly.pdbx_strand_id
1 'polypeptide(L)' 'MAKVTISSVIDAPVEQVWERIRDFNGLPSWHPRMVESLIEDGKDATTIGCVRNFKLVSGATLREKLLDFSDDNFLVSYS' A
#
# COMPACT_ATOMS: atom_id res chain seq x y z
N MET A 1 8.75 -10.96 -18.33
CA MET A 1 8.47 -11.33 -16.93
C MET A 1 7.15 -12.07 -16.88
N ALA A 2 7.00 -13.04 -15.98
CA ALA A 2 5.71 -13.66 -15.73
C ALA A 2 4.76 -12.64 -15.06
N LYS A 3 3.49 -12.61 -15.47
CA LYS A 3 2.44 -11.78 -14.86
C LYS A 3 1.43 -12.71 -14.18
N VAL A 4 1.13 -12.43 -12.92
CA VAL A 4 0.12 -13.16 -12.13
C VAL A 4 -0.95 -12.16 -11.70
N THR A 5 -2.22 -12.54 -11.84
CA THR A 5 -3.37 -11.75 -11.40
C THR A 5 -4.14 -12.56 -10.37
N ILE A 6 -4.46 -11.95 -9.22
CA ILE A 6 -5.27 -12.55 -8.15
C ILE A 6 -6.41 -11.58 -7.85
N SER A 7 -7.61 -12.09 -7.65
CA SER A 7 -8.81 -11.31 -7.32
C SER A 7 -9.63 -12.03 -6.24
N SER A 8 -10.27 -11.26 -5.36
CA SER A 8 -11.21 -11.77 -4.37
C SER A 8 -12.32 -10.74 -4.14
N VAL A 9 -13.47 -11.19 -3.63
CA VAL A 9 -14.61 -10.32 -3.29
C VAL A 9 -14.57 -10.01 -1.81
N ILE A 10 -14.74 -8.73 -1.46
CA ILE A 10 -14.92 -8.26 -0.10
C ILE A 10 -16.37 -7.76 0.01
N ASP A 11 -17.16 -8.37 0.89
CA ASP A 11 -18.56 -7.99 1.12
C ASP A 11 -18.66 -6.75 2.02
N ALA A 12 -18.26 -5.60 1.47
CA ALA A 12 -18.30 -4.29 2.12
C ALA A 12 -18.39 -3.16 1.08
N PRO A 13 -18.89 -1.96 1.46
CA PRO A 13 -18.85 -0.78 0.59
C PRO A 13 -17.42 -0.43 0.17
N VAL A 14 -17.26 0.01 -1.08
CA VAL A 14 -15.95 0.30 -1.67
C VAL A 14 -15.21 1.38 -0.89
N GLU A 15 -15.92 2.37 -0.36
CA GLU A 15 -15.37 3.49 0.40
C GLU A 15 -14.70 3.00 1.69
N GLN A 16 -15.31 2.04 2.40
CA GLN A 16 -14.76 1.50 3.64
C GLN A 16 -13.52 0.64 3.41
N VAL A 17 -13.47 -0.06 2.28
CA VAL A 17 -12.28 -0.81 1.87
C VAL A 17 -11.19 0.17 1.45
N TRP A 18 -11.56 1.16 0.64
CA TRP A 18 -10.64 2.16 0.10
C TRP A 18 -10.00 3.01 1.18
N GLU A 19 -10.71 3.41 2.23
CA GLU A 19 -10.13 4.13 3.37
C GLU A 19 -8.89 3.44 3.96
N ARG A 20 -8.83 2.10 3.90
CA ARG A 20 -7.68 1.32 4.36
C ARG A 20 -6.59 1.15 3.30
N ILE A 21 -6.99 1.00 2.03
CA ILE A 21 -6.06 0.76 0.92
C ILE A 21 -5.37 2.05 0.45
N ARG A 22 -6.09 3.19 0.48
CA ARG A 22 -5.59 4.49 0.03
C ARG A 22 -4.46 5.02 0.91
N ASP A 23 -4.41 4.61 2.17
CA ASP A 23 -3.27 4.89 3.02
C ASP A 23 -2.10 3.97 2.62
N PHE A 24 -1.32 4.45 1.65
CA PHE A 24 -0.14 3.73 1.18
C PHE A 24 0.85 3.48 2.33
N ASN A 25 0.89 4.25 3.41
CA ASN A 25 1.75 3.95 4.57
C ASN A 25 1.06 3.09 5.65
N GLY A 26 -0.25 2.97 5.59
CA GLY A 26 -1.10 2.43 6.65
C GLY A 26 -1.08 0.92 6.82
N LEU A 27 -0.30 0.18 6.04
CA LEU A 27 -0.32 -1.29 6.09
C LEU A 27 -0.09 -1.89 7.49
N PRO A 28 0.80 -1.37 8.35
CA PRO A 28 0.96 -1.91 9.71
C PRO A 28 -0.31 -1.83 10.56
N SER A 29 -1.23 -0.93 10.25
CA SER A 29 -2.48 -0.75 11.02
C SER A 29 -3.52 -1.85 10.78
N TRP A 30 -3.43 -2.57 9.66
CA TRP A 30 -4.44 -3.56 9.27
C TRP A 30 -3.88 -4.88 8.75
N HIS A 31 -2.62 -4.92 8.31
CA HIS A 31 -1.99 -6.11 7.76
C HIS A 31 -1.07 -6.79 8.80
N PRO A 32 -1.40 -7.99 9.29
CA PRO A 32 -0.75 -8.62 10.45
C PRO A 32 0.72 -9.00 10.23
N ARG A 33 1.19 -9.00 8.98
CA ARG A 33 2.58 -9.34 8.63
C ARG A 33 3.52 -8.13 8.51
N MET A 34 3.01 -6.91 8.67
CA MET A 34 3.81 -5.69 8.60
C MET A 34 3.99 -5.11 10.00
N VAL A 35 5.24 -4.86 10.38
CA VAL A 35 5.58 -4.39 11.74
C VAL A 35 5.68 -2.87 11.76
N GLU A 36 6.37 -2.30 10.78
CA GLU A 36 6.67 -0.88 10.70
C GLU A 36 6.59 -0.43 9.25
N SER A 37 6.20 0.81 9.02
CA SER A 37 6.17 1.41 7.69
C SER A 37 6.40 2.91 7.78
N LEU A 38 7.38 3.39 7.02
CA LEU A 38 7.81 4.78 7.01
C LEU A 38 7.91 5.27 5.57
N ILE A 39 7.29 6.42 5.29
CA ILE A 39 7.53 7.13 4.04
C ILE A 39 8.87 7.86 4.14
N GLU A 40 9.72 7.62 3.16
CA GLU A 40 11.01 8.28 3.02
C GLU A 40 10.84 9.74 2.55
N ASP A 41 11.89 10.55 2.73
CA ASP A 41 11.94 11.97 2.33
C ASP A 41 10.89 12.90 2.98
N GLY A 42 10.13 12.44 3.97
CA GLY A 42 9.08 13.24 4.61
C GLY A 42 7.93 13.60 3.68
N LYS A 43 7.74 12.84 2.59
CA LYS A 43 6.65 13.04 1.63
C LYS A 43 5.32 12.51 2.17
N ASP A 44 4.23 13.00 1.60
CA ASP A 44 2.92 12.42 1.85
C ASP A 44 2.78 11.04 1.20
N ALA A 45 2.06 10.15 1.87
CA ALA A 45 1.79 8.78 1.39
C ALA A 45 1.00 8.73 0.07
N THR A 46 0.44 9.85 -0.38
CA THR A 46 -0.30 9.99 -1.65
C THR A 46 0.52 10.65 -2.76
N THR A 47 1.73 11.11 -2.46
CA THR A 47 2.59 11.76 -3.46
C THR A 47 3.17 10.71 -4.40
N ILE A 48 2.83 10.78 -5.70
CA ILE A 48 3.39 9.89 -6.71
C ILE A 48 4.93 9.93 -6.67
N GLY A 49 5.53 8.75 -6.59
CA GLY A 49 6.96 8.58 -6.46
C GLY A 49 7.52 8.66 -5.05
N CYS A 50 6.68 8.82 -4.01
CA CYS A 50 7.10 8.56 -2.64
C CYS A 50 7.54 7.09 -2.49
N VAL A 51 8.49 6.86 -1.60
CA VAL A 51 9.01 5.51 -1.30
C VAL A 51 8.64 5.18 0.12
N ARG A 52 8.07 4.00 0.30
CA ARG A 52 7.76 3.46 1.61
C ARG A 52 8.73 2.35 1.94
N ASN A 53 9.34 2.46 3.11
CA ASN A 53 10.21 1.46 3.67
C ASN A 53 9.48 0.75 4.82
N PHE A 54 9.26 -0.55 4.70
CA PHE A 54 8.52 -1.33 5.69
C PHE A 54 9.21 -2.64 6.04
N LYS A 55 8.98 -3.06 7.28
CA LYS A 55 9.56 -4.28 7.84
C LYS A 55 8.49 -5.35 8.00
N LEU A 56 8.79 -6.54 7.48
CA LEU A 56 7.97 -7.72 7.68
C LEU A 56 8.26 -8.35 9.04
N VAL A 57 7.28 -9.11 9.56
CA VAL A 57 7.46 -9.91 10.78
C VAL A 57 8.61 -10.91 10.65
N SER A 58 8.96 -11.35 9.44
CA SER A 58 10.12 -12.20 9.18
C SER A 58 11.48 -11.50 9.39
N GLY A 59 11.49 -10.19 9.61
CA GLY A 59 12.70 -9.36 9.72
C GLY A 59 13.19 -8.78 8.39
N ALA A 60 12.63 -9.21 7.26
CA ALA A 60 12.95 -8.64 5.95
C ALA A 60 12.47 -7.20 5.83
N THR A 61 13.26 -6.36 5.18
CA THR A 61 12.94 -4.95 4.91
C THR A 61 12.71 -4.79 3.41
N LEU A 62 11.61 -4.13 3.05
CA LEU A 62 11.17 -3.91 1.67
C LEU A 62 10.98 -2.42 1.42
N ARG A 63 11.24 -2.01 0.18
CA ARG A 63 11.02 -0.64 -0.29
C ARG A 63 10.10 -0.70 -1.50
N GLU A 64 9.02 0.05 -1.46
CA GLU A 64 8.05 0.14 -2.55
C GLU A 64 7.86 1.62 -2.92
N LYS A 65 7.87 1.89 -4.22
CA LYS A 65 7.62 3.23 -4.75
C LYS A 65 6.18 3.32 -5.24
N LEU A 66 5.46 4.37 -4.84
CA LEU A 66 4.13 4.67 -5.37
C LEU A 66 4.23 5.08 -6.85
N LEU A 67 3.53 4.37 -7.73
CA LEU A 67 3.54 4.59 -9.18
C LEU A 67 2.28 5.28 -9.69
N ASP A 68 1.13 4.91 -9.12
CA ASP A 68 -0.17 5.48 -9.49
C ASP A 68 -1.09 5.53 -8.27
N PHE A 69 -1.92 6.56 -8.21
CA PHE A 69 -2.87 6.81 -7.13
C PHE A 69 -4.06 7.58 -7.66
N SER A 70 -5.27 7.03 -7.51
CA SER A 70 -6.50 7.67 -7.94
C SER A 70 -7.65 7.31 -7.00
N ASP A 71 -8.15 8.31 -6.27
CA ASP A 71 -9.34 8.16 -5.44
C ASP A 71 -10.60 7.90 -6.29
N ASP A 72 -10.72 8.53 -7.48
CA ASP A 72 -11.87 8.34 -8.37
C ASP A 72 -11.96 6.92 -8.95
N ASN A 73 -10.82 6.28 -9.18
CA ASN A 73 -10.73 4.93 -9.74
C ASN A 73 -10.46 3.85 -8.69
N PHE A 74 -10.37 4.21 -7.40
CA PHE A 74 -10.00 3.29 -6.31
C PHE A 74 -8.71 2.51 -6.60
N LEU A 75 -7.70 3.21 -7.12
CA LEU A 75 -6.48 2.62 -7.66
C LEU A 75 -5.26 3.07 -6.87
N VAL A 76 -4.46 2.09 -6.45
CA VAL A 76 -3.08 2.29 -5.97
C VAL A 76 -2.18 1.27 -6.67
N SER A 77 -1.04 1.71 -7.19
CA SER A 77 -0.04 0.80 -7.78
C SER A 77 1.37 1.15 -7.32
N TYR A 78 2.22 0.14 -7.18
CA TYR A 78 3.57 0.29 -6.64
C TYR A 78 4.52 -0.79 -7.18
N SER A 79 5.83 -0.55 -7.05
CA SER A 79 6.91 -1.47 -7.42
C SER A 79 8.07 -1.44 -6.43
#